data_AF-A0A2Z4YSX3-F1
#
_entry.id   AF-A0A2Z4YSX3-F1
#
_cell.length_a   1.000
_cell.length_b   1.000
_cell.length_c   1.000
_cell.angle_alpha   90.00
_cell.angle_beta   90.00
_cell.angle_gamma   90.00
#
_symmetry.space_group_name_H-M   'P 1'
#
loop_
_entity.id
_entity.type
_entity.pdbx_description
1 polymer ?
#
loop_
_entity_poly.entity_id
_entity_poly.type
_entity_poly.pdbx_seq_one_letter_code
_entity_poly.pdbx_strand_id
1 'polypeptide(L)'
;MSTNIHALHALRLLGKPAAGTSAYVEANRNPHGLWDNDEWHVSWLYPTAHAVAALAQGEPQWRDELTLAALLQAQHDDGGWGAGRTSTFEETAYALFALHAMDGSEEPIGRQRIAQAVARALECMLARHAAQAVPRTPLWIGKKLYCPTRVVRVAELAGLWLTLRWGRRILADEVGAAP
;
A
#
# COMPACT_ATOMS: atom_id res chain seq x y z
N MET A 1 7.03 -15.41 0.63
CA MET A 1 6.92 -14.33 1.64
C MET A 1 5.48 -14.08 2.10
N SER A 2 4.55 -13.72 1.19
CA SER A 2 3.18 -13.27 1.49
C SER A 2 2.34 -14.25 2.33
N THR A 3 2.56 -15.56 2.21
CA THR A 3 1.90 -16.55 3.07
C THR A 3 2.14 -16.29 4.57
N ASN A 4 3.39 -16.00 4.97
CA ASN A 4 3.73 -15.70 6.36
C ASN A 4 3.18 -14.34 6.80
N ILE A 5 3.14 -13.36 5.88
CA ILE A 5 2.52 -12.06 6.12
C ILE A 5 1.02 -12.21 6.40
N HIS A 6 0.29 -12.97 5.58
CA HIS A 6 -1.13 -13.23 5.80
C HIS A 6 -1.39 -13.99 7.10
N ALA A 7 -0.52 -14.96 7.44
CA ALA A 7 -0.59 -15.65 8.72
C ALA A 7 -0.38 -14.69 9.90
N LEU A 8 0.61 -13.80 9.83
CA LEU A 8 0.83 -12.74 10.84
C LEU A 8 -0.42 -11.87 10.98
N HIS A 9 -0.94 -11.37 9.87
CA HIS A 9 -2.10 -10.48 9.88
C HIS A 9 -3.33 -11.16 10.50
N ALA A 10 -3.59 -12.42 10.13
CA ALA A 10 -4.67 -13.21 10.71
C ALA A 10 -4.49 -13.42 12.23
N LEU A 11 -3.27 -13.74 12.70
CA LEU A 11 -2.99 -13.88 14.12
C LEU A 11 -3.22 -12.57 14.89
N ARG A 12 -2.77 -11.44 14.33
CA ARG A 12 -2.97 -10.09 14.91
C ARG A 12 -4.45 -9.74 15.00
N LEU A 13 -5.23 -9.97 13.94
CA LEU A 13 -6.69 -9.74 13.94
C LEU A 13 -7.43 -10.61 14.97
N LEU A 14 -6.93 -11.81 15.24
CA LEU A 14 -7.49 -12.71 16.25
C LEU A 14 -6.97 -12.45 17.68
N GLY A 15 -6.10 -11.45 17.88
CA GLY A 15 -5.46 -11.18 19.17
C GLY A 15 -4.59 -12.34 19.67
N LYS A 16 -4.03 -13.14 18.76
CA LYS A 16 -3.19 -14.30 19.09
C LYS A 16 -1.71 -13.90 19.15
N PRO A 17 -0.89 -14.60 19.95
CA PRO A 17 0.56 -14.38 19.95
C PRO A 17 1.14 -14.59 18.55
N ALA A 18 1.94 -13.63 18.09
CA ALA A 18 2.50 -13.65 16.75
C ALA A 18 4.00 -13.28 16.71
N ALA A 19 4.69 -13.33 17.86
CA ALA A 19 6.07 -12.85 17.99
C ALA A 19 7.04 -13.53 16.99
N GLY A 20 6.94 -14.86 16.83
CA GLY A 20 7.78 -15.59 15.87
C GLY A 20 7.50 -15.20 14.41
N THR A 21 6.23 -15.06 14.04
CA THR A 21 5.84 -14.66 12.68
C THR A 21 6.18 -13.19 12.41
N SER A 22 6.03 -12.30 13.39
CA SER A 22 6.45 -10.89 13.32
C SER A 22 7.95 -10.79 13.09
N ALA A 23 8.75 -11.47 13.91
CA ALA A 23 10.20 -11.50 13.76
C ALA A 23 10.64 -12.06 12.40
N TYR A 24 9.95 -13.09 11.89
CA TYR A 24 10.21 -13.59 10.54
C TYR A 24 9.91 -12.54 9.47
N VAL A 25 8.75 -11.89 9.52
CA VAL A 25 8.38 -10.85 8.54
C VAL A 25 9.39 -9.69 8.60
N GLU A 26 9.73 -9.19 9.78
CA GLU A 26 10.73 -8.14 9.96
C GLU A 26 12.12 -8.54 9.44
N ALA A 27 12.59 -9.75 9.76
CA ALA A 27 13.91 -10.22 9.36
C ALA A 27 14.06 -10.41 7.84
N ASN A 28 12.96 -10.56 7.11
CA ASN A 28 12.98 -10.68 5.65
C ASN A 28 12.70 -9.35 4.92
N ARG A 29 12.67 -8.22 5.63
CA ARG A 29 12.70 -6.90 4.99
C ARG A 29 14.10 -6.63 4.44
N ASN A 30 14.18 -6.17 3.20
CA ASN A 30 15.46 -5.86 2.56
C ASN A 30 16.08 -4.56 3.12
N PRO A 31 17.36 -4.26 2.82
CA PRO A 31 18.03 -3.03 3.28
C PRO A 31 17.39 -1.72 2.78
N HIS A 32 16.53 -1.78 1.75
CA HIS A 32 15.78 -0.64 1.24
C HIS A 32 14.44 -0.44 1.97
N GLY A 33 14.14 -1.25 3.00
CA GLY A 33 12.88 -1.15 3.74
C GLY A 33 11.70 -1.81 3.03
N LEU A 34 11.93 -2.69 2.05
CA LEU A 34 10.86 -3.31 1.26
C LEU A 34 10.82 -4.83 1.46
N TRP A 35 9.67 -5.41 1.18
CA TRP A 35 9.50 -6.84 1.01
C TRP A 35 9.34 -7.07 -0.49
N ASP A 36 10.32 -7.70 -1.14
CA ASP A 36 10.36 -7.85 -2.61
C ASP A 36 10.46 -9.30 -3.08
N ASN A 37 10.69 -10.25 -2.16
CA ASN A 37 10.85 -11.66 -2.47
C ASN A 37 9.54 -12.45 -2.29
N ASP A 38 8.56 -12.20 -3.15
CA ASP A 38 7.29 -12.94 -3.15
C ASP A 38 7.13 -13.91 -4.33
N GLU A 39 6.58 -15.10 -4.03
CA GLU A 39 6.42 -16.18 -5.00
C GLU A 39 5.06 -16.14 -5.70
N TRP A 40 4.15 -15.27 -5.26
CA TRP A 40 2.77 -15.20 -5.75
C TRP A 40 2.48 -13.95 -6.58
N HIS A 41 3.30 -12.90 -6.43
CA HIS A 41 3.11 -11.62 -7.09
C HIS A 41 4.44 -11.01 -7.54
N VAL A 42 4.50 -10.51 -8.79
CA VAL A 42 5.72 -9.93 -9.39
C VAL A 42 6.08 -8.56 -8.79
N SER A 43 5.06 -7.78 -8.41
CA SER A 43 5.29 -6.46 -7.82
C SER A 43 5.70 -6.57 -6.35
N TRP A 44 6.78 -5.88 -5.97
CA TRP A 44 7.21 -5.68 -4.58
C TRP A 44 6.19 -4.89 -3.74
N LEU A 45 5.30 -4.12 -4.38
CA LEU A 45 4.27 -3.35 -3.70
C LEU A 45 3.24 -4.24 -3.02
N TYR A 46 2.92 -5.40 -3.60
CA TYR A 46 1.98 -6.37 -3.04
C TYR A 46 2.42 -6.89 -1.66
N PRO A 47 3.56 -7.61 -1.54
CA PRO A 47 4.03 -8.10 -0.25
C PRO A 47 4.38 -6.94 0.70
N THR A 48 4.91 -5.81 0.22
CA THR A 48 5.21 -4.66 1.10
C THR A 48 3.94 -4.09 1.74
N ALA A 49 2.89 -3.85 0.96
CA ALA A 49 1.63 -3.33 1.51
C ALA A 49 1.00 -4.27 2.53
N HIS A 50 1.03 -5.57 2.26
CA HIS A 50 0.53 -6.57 3.20
C HIS A 50 1.41 -6.68 4.46
N ALA A 51 2.74 -6.57 4.34
CA ALA A 51 3.65 -6.60 5.49
C ALA A 51 3.41 -5.41 6.42
N VAL A 52 3.34 -4.20 5.84
CA VAL A 52 3.03 -2.97 6.55
C VAL A 52 1.70 -3.09 7.30
N ALA A 53 0.64 -3.53 6.63
CA ALA A 53 -0.66 -3.75 7.27
C ALA A 53 -0.60 -4.77 8.41
N ALA A 54 0.09 -5.89 8.21
CA ALA A 54 0.20 -6.95 9.20
C ALA A 54 1.01 -6.54 10.44
N LEU A 55 2.08 -5.77 10.25
CA LEU A 55 2.95 -5.30 11.34
C LEU A 55 2.33 -4.14 12.11
N ALA A 56 1.63 -3.23 11.43
CA ALA A 56 0.90 -2.12 12.06
C ALA A 56 -0.37 -2.57 12.81
N GLN A 57 -0.94 -3.73 12.45
CA GLN A 57 -2.19 -4.19 13.03
C GLN A 57 -2.08 -4.41 14.55
N GLY A 58 -2.81 -3.59 15.31
CA GLY A 58 -2.82 -3.62 16.77
C GLY A 58 -1.60 -2.95 17.41
N GLU A 59 -0.76 -2.27 16.63
CA GLU A 59 0.44 -1.56 17.08
C GLU A 59 0.36 -0.09 16.64
N PRO A 60 -0.37 0.79 17.36
CA PRO A 60 -0.62 2.17 16.94
C PRO A 60 0.64 3.04 16.79
N GLN A 61 1.75 2.63 17.39
CA GLN A 61 3.05 3.31 17.33
C GLN A 61 3.98 2.69 16.28
N TRP A 62 3.52 1.68 15.55
CA TRP A 62 4.33 1.04 14.53
C TRP A 62 4.66 2.05 13.44
N ARG A 63 5.96 2.23 13.19
CA ARG A 63 6.49 3.21 12.24
C ARG A 63 7.74 2.65 11.59
N ASP A 64 7.92 2.96 10.31
CA ASP A 64 9.12 2.57 9.57
C ASP A 64 9.53 3.63 8.54
N GLU A 65 10.50 4.47 8.90
CA GLU A 65 10.95 5.57 8.03
C GLU A 65 11.60 5.08 6.73
N LEU A 66 12.30 3.94 6.76
CA LEU A 66 12.93 3.39 5.55
C LEU A 66 11.88 2.93 4.54
N THR A 67 10.87 2.21 5.03
CA THR A 67 9.72 1.76 4.21
C THR A 67 8.95 2.95 3.66
N LEU A 68 8.69 3.97 4.50
CA LEU A 68 8.00 5.19 4.07
C LEU A 68 8.79 5.91 2.99
N ALA A 69 10.09 6.13 3.21
CA ALA A 69 10.95 6.79 2.26
C ALA A 69 11.00 6.04 0.92
N ALA A 70 11.11 4.71 0.95
CA ALA A 70 11.12 3.88 -0.25
C ALA A 70 9.80 3.98 -1.03
N LEU A 71 8.65 3.92 -0.35
CA LEU A 71 7.34 4.10 -0.99
C LEU A 71 7.22 5.48 -1.63
N LEU A 72 7.57 6.56 -0.90
CA LEU A 72 7.46 7.93 -1.42
C LEU A 72 8.41 8.18 -2.60
N GLN A 73 9.65 7.67 -2.54
CA GLN A 73 10.63 7.82 -3.62
C GLN A 73 10.28 7.02 -4.87
N ALA A 74 9.57 5.89 -4.70
CA ALA A 74 9.15 5.06 -5.82
C ALA A 74 7.90 5.58 -6.56
N GLN A 75 7.30 6.69 -6.10
CA GLN A 75 6.17 7.28 -6.81
C GLN A 75 6.61 7.85 -8.16
N HIS A 76 5.97 7.42 -9.24
CA HIS A 76 6.31 7.88 -10.58
C HIS A 76 5.88 9.35 -10.81
N ASP A 77 6.38 9.95 -11.88
CA ASP A 77 6.04 11.34 -12.28
C ASP A 77 4.54 11.53 -12.53
N ASP A 78 3.86 10.48 -13.00
CA ASP A 78 2.41 10.48 -13.22
C ASP A 78 1.59 10.40 -11.92
N GLY A 79 2.24 10.24 -10.76
CA GLY A 79 1.61 10.15 -9.44
C GLY A 79 1.22 8.72 -9.03
N GLY A 80 1.34 7.72 -9.90
CA GLY A 80 1.07 6.33 -9.56
C GLY A 80 2.29 5.57 -9.07
N TRP A 81 2.10 4.29 -8.78
CA TRP A 81 3.17 3.34 -8.51
C TRP A 81 3.12 2.15 -9.46
N GLY A 82 4.30 1.57 -9.72
CA GLY A 82 4.47 0.30 -10.38
C GLY A 82 5.89 -0.23 -10.20
N ALA A 83 6.07 -1.55 -10.22
CA ALA A 83 7.38 -2.18 -10.20
C ALA A 83 8.11 -2.07 -11.55
N GLY A 84 7.36 -1.78 -12.63
CA GLY A 84 7.89 -1.54 -13.97
C GLY A 84 8.10 -0.05 -14.28
N ARG A 85 8.27 0.27 -15.56
CA ARG A 85 8.43 1.66 -16.04
C ARG A 85 7.13 2.48 -15.99
N THR A 86 5.98 1.81 -15.92
CA THR A 86 4.67 2.43 -15.94
C THR A 86 3.94 2.10 -14.65
N SER A 87 3.16 3.05 -14.15
CA SER A 87 2.31 2.81 -12.99
C SER A 87 1.08 1.98 -13.40
N THR A 88 0.61 1.16 -12.48
CA THR A 88 -0.63 0.38 -12.64
C THR A 88 -1.61 0.70 -11.52
N PHE A 89 -2.90 0.50 -11.79
CA PHE A 89 -3.95 0.75 -10.79
C PHE A 89 -3.81 -0.17 -9.58
N GLU A 90 -3.53 -1.46 -9.82
CA GLU A 90 -3.31 -2.45 -8.78
C GLU A 90 -2.16 -2.06 -7.84
N GLU A 91 -1.01 -1.73 -8.41
CA GLU A 91 0.19 -1.39 -7.65
C GLU A 91 0.06 -0.04 -6.93
N THR A 92 -0.59 0.93 -7.57
CA THR A 92 -0.96 2.20 -6.92
C THR A 92 -1.87 1.96 -5.72
N ALA A 93 -2.86 1.06 -5.83
CA ALA A 93 -3.71 0.72 -4.70
C ALA A 93 -2.94 0.09 -3.54
N TYR A 94 -1.99 -0.82 -3.82
CA TYR A 94 -1.15 -1.40 -2.77
C TYR A 94 -0.29 -0.34 -2.07
N ALA A 95 0.34 0.58 -2.82
CA ALA A 95 1.08 1.69 -2.23
C ALA A 95 0.20 2.52 -1.28
N LEU A 96 -1.02 2.83 -1.70
CA LEU A 96 -1.98 3.60 -0.91
C LEU A 96 -2.42 2.88 0.36
N PHE A 97 -2.59 1.56 0.32
CA PHE A 97 -2.87 0.77 1.53
C PHE A 97 -1.72 0.82 2.53
N ALA A 98 -0.48 0.71 2.05
CA ALA A 98 0.71 0.82 2.89
C ALA A 98 0.80 2.20 3.55
N LEU A 99 0.70 3.26 2.75
CA LEU A 99 0.73 4.64 3.24
C LEU A 99 -0.38 4.91 4.26
N HIS A 100 -1.58 4.34 4.05
CA HIS A 100 -2.70 4.55 4.97
C HIS A 100 -2.46 3.90 6.33
N ALA A 101 -1.89 2.70 6.35
CA ALA A 101 -1.52 2.03 7.58
C ALA A 101 -0.42 2.78 8.36
N MET A 102 0.42 3.56 7.66
CA MET A 102 1.50 4.36 8.26
C MET A 102 1.06 5.75 8.72
N ASP A 103 0.09 6.37 8.04
CA ASP A 103 -0.35 7.75 8.25
C ASP A 103 -0.67 8.09 9.72
N GLY A 104 -1.31 7.16 10.44
CA GLY A 104 -1.75 7.39 11.81
C GLY A 104 -0.62 7.48 12.85
N SER A 105 0.52 6.85 12.59
CA SER A 105 1.68 6.82 13.48
C SER A 105 2.78 7.80 13.08
N GLU A 106 2.61 8.48 11.94
CA GLU A 106 3.59 9.42 11.41
C GLU A 106 3.54 10.79 12.08
N GLU A 107 4.69 11.44 12.13
CA GLU A 107 4.85 12.83 12.58
C GLU A 107 4.23 13.81 11.57
N PRO A 108 3.91 15.06 11.96
CA PRO A 108 3.26 16.03 11.07
C PRO A 108 3.93 16.19 9.69
N ILE A 109 5.27 16.20 9.65
CA ILE A 109 6.04 16.29 8.40
C ILE A 109 5.86 15.02 7.54
N GLY A 110 5.87 13.85 8.17
CA GLY A 110 5.62 12.56 7.50
C GLY A 110 4.21 12.51 6.92
N ARG A 111 3.19 12.88 7.71
CA ARG A 111 1.80 12.98 7.26
C ARG A 111 1.62 13.94 6.09
N GLN A 112 2.34 15.07 6.07
CA GLN A 112 2.29 16.00 4.94
C GLN A 112 2.87 15.39 3.66
N ARG A 113 4.01 14.68 3.75
CA ARG A 113 4.61 13.97 2.61
C ARG A 113 3.67 12.88 2.08
N ILE A 114 3.02 12.14 2.97
CA ILE A 114 2.01 11.13 2.62
C ILE A 114 0.83 11.80 1.90
N ALA A 115 0.28 12.87 2.47
CA ALA A 115 -0.85 13.61 1.89
C ALA A 115 -0.55 14.11 0.46
N GLN A 116 0.64 14.65 0.22
CA GLN A 116 1.08 15.08 -1.12
C GLN A 116 1.15 13.91 -2.10
N ALA A 117 1.74 12.78 -1.69
CA ALA A 117 1.81 11.59 -2.53
C ALA A 117 0.41 11.04 -2.85
N VAL A 118 -0.48 10.99 -1.86
CA VAL A 118 -1.87 10.57 -2.00
C VAL A 118 -2.65 11.47 -2.96
N ALA A 119 -2.45 12.79 -2.92
CA ALA A 119 -3.10 13.74 -3.83
C ALA A 119 -2.71 13.48 -5.30
N ARG A 120 -1.40 13.31 -5.57
CA ARG A 120 -0.91 12.97 -6.91
C ARG A 120 -1.45 11.62 -7.40
N ALA A 121 -1.54 10.64 -6.51
CA ALA A 121 -2.11 9.34 -6.83
C ALA A 121 -3.59 9.42 -7.18
N LEU A 122 -4.36 10.26 -6.47
CA LEU A 122 -5.77 10.50 -6.76
C LEU A 122 -5.94 11.11 -8.15
N GLU A 123 -5.16 12.13 -8.50
CA GLU A 123 -5.17 12.73 -9.84
C GLU A 123 -4.86 11.68 -10.93
N CYS A 124 -3.81 10.88 -10.73
CA CYS A 124 -3.44 9.79 -11.64
C CYS A 124 -4.57 8.78 -11.85
N MET A 125 -5.15 8.29 -10.74
CA MET A 125 -6.21 7.29 -10.78
C MET A 125 -7.49 7.87 -11.39
N LEU A 126 -7.88 9.11 -11.09
CA LEU A 126 -9.06 9.72 -11.70
C LEU A 126 -8.88 9.93 -13.22
N ALA A 127 -7.70 10.40 -13.66
CA ALA A 127 -7.41 10.62 -15.07
C ALA A 127 -7.49 9.32 -15.91
N ARG A 128 -7.22 8.17 -15.28
CA ARG A 128 -7.19 6.86 -15.94
C ARG A 128 -8.39 5.97 -15.57
N HIS A 129 -9.28 6.44 -14.71
CA HIS A 129 -10.41 5.64 -14.25
C HIS A 129 -11.42 5.40 -15.36
N ALA A 130 -11.75 4.14 -15.58
CA ALA A 130 -12.87 3.74 -16.41
C ALA A 130 -13.74 2.74 -15.65
N ALA A 131 -15.02 3.07 -15.48
CA ALA A 131 -15.95 2.33 -14.63
C ALA A 131 -16.08 0.84 -15.04
N GLN A 132 -16.08 0.58 -16.35
CA GLN A 132 -16.23 -0.75 -16.94
C GLN A 132 -14.89 -1.37 -17.38
N ALA A 133 -13.75 -0.76 -17.03
CA ALA A 133 -12.45 -1.34 -17.34
C ALA A 133 -12.25 -2.65 -16.57
N VAL A 134 -11.76 -3.66 -17.28
CA VAL A 134 -11.34 -4.94 -16.71
C VAL A 134 -9.84 -4.87 -16.48
N PRO A 135 -9.32 -5.22 -15.28
CA PRO A 135 -7.88 -5.30 -15.05
C PRO A 135 -7.24 -6.32 -16.00
N ARG A 136 -6.11 -5.96 -16.60
CA ARG A 136 -5.43 -6.79 -17.61
C ARG A 136 -3.96 -7.04 -17.33
N THR A 137 -3.35 -6.32 -16.40
CA THR A 137 -1.92 -6.47 -16.12
C THR A 137 -1.69 -7.81 -15.38
N PRO A 138 -0.92 -8.74 -15.96
CA PRO A 138 -0.72 -10.05 -15.36
C PRO A 138 0.43 -9.99 -14.34
N LEU A 139 0.12 -9.59 -13.11
CA LEU A 139 1.11 -9.47 -12.03
C LEU A 139 1.16 -10.69 -11.10
N TRP A 140 0.19 -11.61 -11.21
CA TRP A 140 0.09 -12.78 -10.34
C TRP A 140 0.78 -13.99 -10.94
N ILE A 141 1.46 -14.75 -10.10
CA ILE A 141 2.29 -15.89 -10.50
C ILE A 141 1.49 -17.19 -10.33
N GLY A 142 1.42 -17.96 -11.42
CA GLY A 142 0.88 -19.32 -11.46
C GLY A 142 1.74 -20.18 -12.38
N LYS A 143 1.14 -21.02 -13.24
CA LYS A 143 1.90 -21.69 -14.32
C LYS A 143 2.47 -20.68 -15.34
N LYS A 144 1.78 -19.56 -15.51
CA LYS A 144 2.18 -18.37 -16.25
C LYS A 144 1.69 -17.17 -15.46
N LEU A 145 2.17 -15.98 -15.81
CA LEU A 145 1.61 -14.75 -15.28
C LEU A 145 0.13 -14.63 -15.65
N TYR A 146 -0.69 -14.22 -14.71
CA TYR A 146 -2.13 -14.05 -14.89
C TYR A 146 -2.66 -12.86 -14.08
N CYS A 147 -3.92 -12.49 -14.33
CA CYS A 147 -4.61 -11.41 -13.64
C CYS A 147 -5.92 -11.94 -13.06
N PRO A 148 -6.05 -12.12 -11.73
CA PRO A 148 -7.30 -12.48 -11.08
C PRO A 148 -8.24 -11.26 -11.06
N THR A 149 -8.89 -11.00 -12.19
CA THR A 149 -9.62 -9.75 -12.48
C THR A 149 -10.50 -9.22 -11.35
N ARG A 150 -11.21 -10.07 -10.62
CA ARG A 150 -12.06 -9.65 -9.49
C ARG A 150 -11.26 -9.21 -8.27
N VAL A 151 -10.21 -9.96 -7.91
CA VAL A 151 -9.32 -9.63 -6.79
C VAL A 151 -8.65 -8.29 -7.06
N VAL A 152 -8.08 -8.15 -8.26
CA VAL A 152 -7.44 -6.92 -8.70
C VAL A 152 -8.44 -5.77 -8.68
N ARG A 153 -9.63 -5.94 -9.29
CA ARG A 153 -10.62 -4.86 -9.36
C ARG A 153 -11.07 -4.38 -7.98
N VAL A 154 -11.21 -5.27 -7.00
CA VAL A 154 -11.53 -4.88 -5.63
C VAL A 154 -10.41 -4.05 -5.02
N ALA A 155 -9.14 -4.44 -5.20
CA ALA A 155 -8.00 -3.67 -4.72
C ALA A 155 -7.96 -2.27 -5.37
N GLU A 156 -8.11 -2.18 -6.69
CA GLU A 156 -8.13 -0.90 -7.42
C GLU A 156 -9.21 0.05 -6.91
N LEU A 157 -10.43 -0.45 -6.74
CA LEU A 157 -11.57 0.35 -6.28
C LEU A 157 -11.43 0.74 -4.80
N ALA A 158 -10.92 -0.14 -3.95
CA ALA A 158 -10.65 0.16 -2.56
C ALA A 158 -9.55 1.23 -2.43
N GLY A 159 -8.49 1.15 -3.24
CA GLY A 159 -7.44 2.18 -3.31
C GLY A 159 -7.99 3.54 -3.73
N LEU A 160 -8.81 3.57 -4.79
CA LEU A 160 -9.47 4.81 -5.25
C LEU A 160 -10.44 5.39 -4.20
N TRP A 161 -11.23 4.53 -3.54
CA TRP A 161 -12.13 4.96 -2.48
C TRP A 161 -11.36 5.55 -1.29
N LEU A 162 -10.25 4.91 -0.92
CA LEU A 162 -9.39 5.34 0.17
C LEU A 162 -8.78 6.71 -0.08
N THR A 163 -8.22 6.95 -1.28
CA THR A 163 -7.66 8.26 -1.66
C THR A 163 -8.72 9.36 -1.70
N LEU A 164 -9.92 9.06 -2.21
CA LEU A 164 -11.04 9.99 -2.18
C LEU A 164 -11.44 10.40 -0.75
N ARG A 165 -11.44 9.45 0.20
CA ARG A 165 -11.69 9.78 1.61
C ARG A 165 -10.58 10.60 2.23
N TRP A 166 -9.33 10.32 1.85
CA TRP A 166 -8.17 11.05 2.32
C TRP A 166 -8.24 12.54 1.94
N GLY A 167 -8.54 12.83 0.67
CA GLY A 167 -8.70 14.20 0.18
C GLY A 167 -9.81 14.96 0.92
N ARG A 168 -10.93 14.29 1.23
CA ARG A 168 -12.01 14.90 2.04
C ARG A 168 -11.58 15.22 3.47
N ARG A 169 -10.75 14.36 4.08
CA ARG A 169 -10.23 14.59 5.44
C ARG A 169 -9.30 15.81 5.46
N ILE A 170 -8.38 15.90 4.52
CA ILE A 170 -7.45 17.05 4.41
C ILE A 170 -8.22 18.35 4.24
N LEU A 171 -9.22 18.38 3.35
CA LEU A 171 -10.04 19.57 3.14
C LEU A 171 -10.82 19.96 4.40
N ALA A 172 -11.33 18.99 5.17
CA ALA A 172 -12.03 19.25 6.42
C ALA A 172 -11.10 19.81 7.51
N ASP A 173 -9.87 19.29 7.59
CA ASP A 173 -8.85 19.77 8.54
C ASP A 173 -8.41 21.21 8.21
N GLU A 174 -8.27 21.55 6.93
CA GLU A 174 -7.96 22.92 6.48
C GLU A 174 -9.09 23.92 6.79
N VAL A 175 -10.36 23.53 6.60
CA VAL A 175 -11.53 24.37 6.92
C VAL A 175 -11.70 24.53 8.43
N GLY A 176 -11.38 23.50 9.23
CA GLY A 176 -11.43 23.57 10.70
C GLY A 176 -10.27 24.34 11.34
N ALA A 177 -9.17 24.55 10.60
CA ALA A 177 -8.01 25.32 11.04
C ALA A 177 -8.06 26.81 10.63
N ALA A 178 -9.09 27.25 9.92
CA ALA A 178 -9.32 28.65 9.60
C ALA A 178 -9.85 29.41 10.85
N PRO A 179 -9.24 30.54 11.25
CA PRO A 179 -9.60 31.29 12.46
C PRO A 179 -10.95 32.01 12.37
#